data_AF-A0A4D7CUW3-F1
#
_entry.id   AF-A0A4D7CUW3-F1
#
_cell.length_a   1.000
_cell.length_b   1.000
_cell.length_c   1.000
_cell.angle_alpha   90.00
_cell.angle_beta   90.00
_cell.angle_gamma   90.00
#
_symmetry.space_group_name_H-M   'P 1'
#
loop_
_entity.id
_entity.type
_entity.pdbx_description
1 polymer ?
#
loop_
_entity_poly.entity_id
_entity_poly.type
_entity_poly.pdbx_seq_one_letter_code
_entity_poly.pdbx_strand_id
1 'polypeptide(L)'
;MKKINLLSIGLLTSSLLGGAVVNADTSITSTGRVSVKELTQVEPENPDPEGPGEIIEPPITPPGENRFKVIHASNLEFGEVEATAKEQVVKAKTLAVTTSESLDQVQRVPWVTTYDMRNATERSDWKLEASTTPLEDGSGHVLRGAEITLSNLNYASGSERAPQARAGKITLGYSPQTLATATAYSEENGTQDTGVGSWSLAMGYKNEDETLTDGVELRIPSNIVINDGVEYTSTITWNLSVGP
;
A
#
# COMPACT_ATOMS: atom_id res chain seq x y z
N MET A 1 77.63 -19.26 -22.90
CA MET A 1 76.68 -19.54 -23.99
C MET A 1 75.41 -20.15 -23.42
N LYS A 2 74.27 -19.43 -23.43
CA LYS A 2 72.92 -19.97 -23.73
C LYS A 2 71.84 -18.87 -23.63
N LYS A 3 71.43 -18.43 -24.82
CA LYS A 3 70.11 -18.01 -25.34
C LYS A 3 69.20 -17.08 -24.51
N ILE A 4 69.05 -15.88 -25.07
CA ILE A 4 67.96 -14.92 -24.92
C ILE A 4 66.81 -15.30 -25.88
N ASN A 5 65.56 -15.06 -25.45
CA ASN A 5 64.28 -14.81 -26.18
C ASN A 5 63.11 -15.47 -25.40
N LEU A 6 61.90 -14.92 -25.23
CA LEU A 6 61.15 -13.88 -25.94
C LEU A 6 60.01 -13.37 -25.01
N LEU A 7 59.55 -12.13 -25.22
CA LEU A 7 58.38 -11.50 -24.60
C LEU A 7 57.08 -12.31 -24.75
N SER A 8 56.19 -12.21 -23.75
CA SER A 8 54.73 -12.30 -23.92
C SER A 8 54.05 -11.45 -22.84
N ILE A 9 53.50 -10.31 -23.26
CA ILE A 9 52.70 -9.37 -22.47
C ILE A 9 51.29 -9.95 -22.35
N GLY A 10 50.85 -10.26 -21.13
CA GLY A 10 49.46 -10.54 -20.81
C GLY A 10 48.84 -9.35 -20.08
N LEU A 11 48.14 -8.48 -20.81
CA LEU A 11 47.23 -7.49 -20.20
C LEU A 11 46.05 -8.27 -19.58
N LEU A 12 45.97 -8.32 -18.26
CA LEU A 12 44.76 -8.68 -17.53
C LEU A 12 43.99 -7.40 -17.22
N THR A 13 43.15 -6.98 -18.16
CA THR A 13 42.10 -5.98 -17.93
C THR A 13 40.99 -6.65 -17.11
N SER A 14 41.06 -6.51 -15.78
CA SER A 14 39.92 -6.79 -14.92
C SER A 14 39.02 -5.55 -14.91
N SER A 15 38.02 -5.55 -15.79
CA SER A 15 36.88 -4.66 -15.70
C SER A 15 36.07 -5.04 -14.47
N LEU A 16 36.27 -4.34 -13.35
CA LEU A 16 35.30 -4.33 -12.27
C LEU A 16 34.12 -3.48 -12.74
N LEU A 17 33.07 -4.20 -13.16
CA LEU A 17 31.74 -3.71 -13.42
C LEU A 17 31.32 -2.77 -12.29
N GLY A 18 31.05 -1.51 -12.65
CA GLY A 18 30.29 -0.61 -11.80
C GLY A 18 28.95 -1.26 -11.51
N GLY A 19 28.70 -1.53 -10.23
CA GLY A 19 27.38 -1.94 -9.77
C GLY A 19 26.41 -0.83 -10.10
N ALA A 20 25.59 -1.04 -11.12
CA ALA A 20 24.33 -0.34 -11.23
C ALA A 20 23.57 -0.69 -9.94
N VAL A 21 23.31 0.32 -9.12
CA VAL A 21 22.27 0.25 -8.10
C VAL A 21 20.97 -0.03 -8.85
N VAL A 22 20.60 -1.31 -8.91
CA VAL A 22 19.27 -1.72 -9.33
C VAL A 22 18.36 -1.17 -8.24
N ASN A 23 17.62 -0.11 -8.55
CA ASN A 23 16.62 0.43 -7.66
C ASN A 23 15.53 -0.64 -7.56
N ALA A 24 15.60 -1.48 -6.53
CA ALA A 24 14.61 -2.52 -6.30
C ALA A 24 13.31 -1.85 -5.87
N ASP A 25 12.22 -2.08 -6.61
CA ASP A 25 10.83 -1.65 -6.32
C ASP A 25 10.32 -2.23 -4.99
N THR A 26 10.95 -1.84 -3.89
CA THR A 26 10.59 -2.18 -2.50
C THR A 26 9.53 -1.23 -1.97
N SER A 27 9.28 -0.14 -2.69
CA SER A 27 8.30 0.89 -2.34
C SER A 27 7.35 1.15 -3.49
N ILE A 28 6.06 1.26 -3.19
CA ILE A 28 5.04 1.76 -4.12
C ILE A 28 4.18 2.81 -3.42
N THR A 29 3.53 3.67 -4.19
CA THR A 29 2.60 4.68 -3.66
C THR A 29 1.17 4.38 -4.07
N SER A 30 0.22 4.60 -3.16
CA SER A 30 -1.20 4.73 -3.49
C SER A 30 -1.73 6.07 -2.98
N THR A 31 -2.97 6.39 -3.33
CA THR A 31 -3.58 7.68 -2.98
C THR A 31 -4.74 7.49 -2.02
N GLY A 32 -4.82 8.32 -0.98
CA GLY A 32 -6.02 8.51 -0.19
C GLY A 32 -6.78 9.75 -0.67
N ARG A 33 -8.09 9.65 -0.92
CA ARG A 33 -8.89 10.74 -1.48
C ARG A 33 -10.20 10.95 -0.74
N VAL A 34 -10.55 12.21 -0.54
CA VAL A 34 -11.84 12.62 -0.01
C VAL A 34 -12.29 13.88 -0.74
N SER A 35 -13.56 13.92 -1.15
CA SER A 35 -14.17 15.10 -1.77
C SER A 35 -14.98 15.87 -0.74
N VAL A 36 -14.87 17.19 -0.73
CA VAL A 36 -15.70 18.05 0.14
C VAL A 36 -16.79 18.67 -0.71
N LYS A 37 -18.05 18.48 -0.33
CA LYS A 37 -19.18 19.14 -1.00
C LYS A 37 -19.16 20.64 -0.78
N GLU A 38 -19.72 21.39 -1.74
CA GLU A 38 -19.99 22.82 -1.57
C GLU A 38 -20.88 23.09 -0.35
N LEU A 39 -20.66 24.21 0.34
CA LEU A 39 -21.52 24.67 1.43
C LEU A 39 -22.94 24.92 0.89
N THR A 40 -23.85 24.00 1.18
CA THR A 40 -25.25 24.13 0.76
C THR A 40 -26.01 25.07 1.69
N GLN A 41 -26.46 26.23 1.18
CA GLN A 41 -27.65 26.89 1.70
C GLN A 41 -28.86 26.22 1.03
N VAL A 42 -29.67 25.53 1.82
CA VAL A 42 -30.63 24.53 1.33
C VAL A 42 -31.76 25.13 0.47
N GLU A 43 -31.96 24.56 -0.73
CA GLU A 43 -33.26 24.49 -1.44
C GLU A 43 -33.37 23.08 -2.10
N PRO A 44 -34.55 22.45 -2.23
CA PRO A 44 -34.69 21.00 -2.40
C PRO A 44 -34.55 20.49 -3.85
N GLU A 45 -34.28 19.17 -3.92
CA GLU A 45 -33.72 18.37 -5.04
C GLU A 45 -34.58 18.23 -6.33
N ASN A 46 -33.89 17.89 -7.42
CA ASN A 46 -34.45 17.26 -8.62
C ASN A 46 -33.49 16.15 -9.11
N PRO A 47 -33.95 14.90 -9.36
CA PRO A 47 -33.10 13.82 -9.86
C PRO A 47 -33.17 13.70 -11.39
N ASP A 48 -32.05 13.40 -12.05
CA ASP A 48 -32.03 12.66 -13.32
C ASP A 48 -30.65 11.99 -13.58
N PRO A 49 -30.57 10.88 -14.34
CA PRO A 49 -29.46 9.91 -14.36
C PRO A 49 -28.56 9.96 -15.62
N GLU A 50 -27.70 8.93 -15.74
CA GLU A 50 -26.75 8.55 -16.82
C GLU A 50 -25.38 9.26 -16.77
N GLY A 51 -24.22 8.61 -16.92
CA GLY A 51 -23.84 7.28 -17.41
C GLY A 51 -22.30 7.16 -17.38
N PRO A 52 -21.65 6.36 -18.26
CA PRO A 52 -20.83 5.20 -17.90
C PRO A 52 -19.29 5.44 -17.92
N GLY A 53 -18.50 4.51 -17.36
CA GLY A 53 -17.05 4.47 -17.58
C GLY A 53 -16.31 3.34 -16.85
N GLU A 54 -15.41 2.66 -17.56
CA GLU A 54 -14.62 1.48 -17.14
C GLU A 54 -13.79 1.67 -15.85
N ILE A 55 -13.78 0.64 -15.01
CA ILE A 55 -12.70 0.43 -14.02
C ILE A 55 -11.68 -0.50 -14.68
N ILE A 56 -10.52 0.04 -15.02
CA ILE A 56 -9.34 -0.75 -15.38
C ILE A 56 -8.70 -1.21 -14.07
N GLU A 57 -8.63 -2.53 -13.85
CA GLU A 57 -7.81 -3.10 -12.79
C GLU A 57 -6.37 -2.60 -12.93
N PRO A 58 -5.67 -2.21 -11.84
CA PRO A 58 -4.24 -2.00 -11.97
C PRO A 58 -3.60 -3.31 -12.46
N PRO A 59 -2.76 -3.28 -13.50
CA PRO A 59 -2.06 -4.47 -13.93
C PRO A 59 -1.22 -4.99 -12.77
N ILE A 60 -1.49 -6.22 -12.34
CA ILE A 60 -0.57 -6.96 -11.49
C ILE A 60 0.72 -7.10 -12.30
N THR A 61 1.73 -6.31 -11.96
CA THR A 61 3.01 -6.39 -12.65
C THR A 61 3.58 -7.77 -12.35
N PRO A 62 3.86 -8.62 -13.36
CA PRO A 62 4.43 -9.93 -13.12
C PRO A 62 5.69 -9.79 -12.26
N PRO A 63 5.98 -10.76 -11.37
CA PRO A 63 7.25 -10.77 -10.69
C PRO A 63 8.35 -10.91 -11.77
N GLY A 64 8.96 -9.79 -12.14
CA GLY A 64 10.21 -9.76 -12.90
C GLY A 64 11.34 -10.37 -12.06
N GLU A 65 12.59 -10.03 -12.37
CA GLU A 65 13.74 -10.64 -11.69
C GLU A 65 13.82 -10.32 -10.18
N ASN A 66 13.17 -9.25 -9.72
CA ASN A 66 13.12 -8.90 -8.30
C ASN A 66 12.12 -9.78 -7.53
N ARG A 67 12.66 -10.59 -6.62
CA ARG A 67 11.94 -11.55 -5.79
C ARG A 67 11.54 -11.01 -4.42
N PHE A 68 11.70 -9.70 -4.17
CA PHE A 68 11.30 -9.05 -2.92
C PHE A 68 10.74 -7.66 -3.19
N LYS A 69 9.41 -7.51 -3.16
CA LYS A 69 8.74 -6.25 -3.50
C LYS A 69 7.29 -6.17 -3.03
N VAL A 70 6.75 -4.94 -2.99
CA VAL A 70 5.30 -4.71 -2.99
C VAL A 70 4.83 -4.74 -4.45
N ILE A 71 3.80 -5.53 -4.76
CA ILE A 71 3.29 -5.68 -6.13
C ILE A 71 1.94 -5.00 -6.36
N HIS A 72 1.24 -4.63 -5.29
CA HIS A 72 -0.04 -3.93 -5.35
C HIS A 72 -0.32 -3.20 -4.05
N ALA A 73 -0.93 -2.01 -4.14
CA ALA A 73 -1.58 -1.34 -3.03
C ALA A 73 -2.82 -0.61 -3.54
N SER A 74 -3.96 -0.80 -2.87
CA SER A 74 -5.20 -0.12 -3.22
C SER A 74 -5.14 1.37 -2.88
N ASN A 75 -5.82 2.19 -3.69
CA ASN A 75 -6.19 3.55 -3.29
C ASN A 75 -7.23 3.48 -2.16
N LEU A 76 -7.24 4.51 -1.30
CA LEU A 76 -8.19 4.65 -0.20
C LEU A 76 -9.20 5.75 -0.55
N GLU A 77 -10.41 5.35 -0.94
CA GLU A 77 -11.48 6.26 -1.34
C GLU A 77 -12.44 6.48 -0.18
N PHE A 78 -12.52 7.69 0.36
CA PHE A 78 -13.40 8.01 1.50
C PHE A 78 -14.77 8.56 1.07
N GLY A 79 -14.94 8.88 -0.23
CA GLY A 79 -16.17 9.47 -0.75
C GLY A 79 -16.29 10.96 -0.42
N GLU A 80 -17.52 11.40 -0.19
CA GLU A 80 -17.84 12.81 0.01
C GLU A 80 -18.08 13.14 1.49
N VAL A 81 -17.58 14.28 1.93
CA VAL A 81 -17.80 14.86 3.25
C VAL A 81 -18.38 16.27 3.11
N GLU A 82 -19.02 16.76 4.17
CA GLU A 82 -19.60 18.09 4.18
C GLU A 82 -18.57 19.13 4.65
N ALA A 83 -18.62 20.34 4.11
CA ALA A 83 -17.91 21.47 4.69
C ALA A 83 -18.61 21.89 6.00
N THR A 84 -18.11 21.43 7.15
CA THR A 84 -18.72 21.68 8.45
C THR A 84 -17.71 21.92 9.56
N ALA A 85 -18.12 22.65 10.60
CA ALA A 85 -17.32 22.85 11.80
C ALA A 85 -17.34 21.63 12.75
N LYS A 86 -18.13 20.60 12.46
CA LYS A 86 -18.21 19.37 13.26
C LYS A 86 -17.10 18.39 12.87
N GLU A 87 -16.71 17.55 13.83
CA GLU A 87 -15.84 16.41 13.54
C GLU A 87 -16.56 15.44 12.60
N GLN A 88 -15.83 14.91 11.63
CA GLN A 88 -16.33 13.90 10.69
C GLN A 88 -15.41 12.69 10.73
N VAL A 89 -16.02 11.51 10.78
CA VAL A 89 -15.32 10.23 10.74
C VAL A 89 -15.93 9.42 9.60
N VAL A 90 -15.13 9.14 8.58
CA VAL A 90 -15.59 8.44 7.38
C VAL A 90 -14.73 7.20 7.12
N LYS A 91 -15.40 6.13 6.67
CA LYS A 91 -14.75 4.86 6.35
C LYS A 91 -14.42 4.80 4.88
N ALA A 92 -13.33 4.11 4.53
CA ALA A 92 -13.00 3.91 3.12
C ALA A 92 -13.98 2.95 2.44
N LYS A 93 -14.21 3.18 1.15
CA LYS A 93 -15.01 2.33 0.28
C LYS A 93 -14.28 1.02 -0.04
N THR A 94 -15.06 -0.02 -0.31
CA THR A 94 -14.57 -1.23 -0.96
C THR A 94 -14.28 -0.97 -2.44
N LEU A 95 -13.43 -1.82 -3.01
CA LEU A 95 -13.09 -1.81 -4.43
C LEU A 95 -13.78 -2.98 -5.10
N ALA A 96 -14.36 -2.71 -6.26
CA ALA A 96 -14.76 -3.77 -7.17
C ALA A 96 -13.53 -4.39 -7.84
N VAL A 97 -13.47 -5.72 -7.84
CA VAL A 97 -12.44 -6.50 -8.54
C VAL A 97 -13.10 -7.61 -9.35
N THR A 98 -12.56 -7.93 -10.51
CA THR A 98 -13.03 -9.07 -11.30
C THR A 98 -12.23 -10.30 -10.90
N THR A 99 -12.89 -11.41 -10.64
CA THR A 99 -12.17 -12.66 -10.38
C THR A 99 -12.01 -13.46 -11.66
N SER A 100 -10.83 -14.05 -11.85
CA SER A 100 -10.56 -14.92 -13.01
C SER A 100 -11.41 -16.19 -13.03
N GLU A 101 -12.02 -16.56 -11.90
CA GLU A 101 -12.79 -17.79 -11.75
C GLU A 101 -14.25 -17.66 -12.17
N SER A 102 -14.86 -16.49 -12.02
CA SER A 102 -16.28 -16.30 -12.34
C SER A 102 -16.59 -15.19 -13.34
N LEU A 103 -15.61 -14.34 -13.70
CA LEU A 103 -15.83 -13.07 -14.41
C LEU A 103 -16.83 -12.13 -13.73
N ASP A 104 -17.27 -12.45 -12.51
CA ASP A 104 -18.13 -11.59 -11.71
C ASP A 104 -17.29 -10.56 -10.97
N GLN A 105 -17.87 -9.37 -10.85
CA GLN A 105 -17.33 -8.28 -10.06
C GLN A 105 -17.66 -8.52 -8.58
N VAL A 106 -16.64 -8.67 -7.75
CA VAL A 106 -16.78 -8.84 -6.30
C VAL A 106 -16.23 -7.63 -5.56
N GLN A 107 -16.88 -7.27 -4.45
CA GLN A 107 -16.40 -6.20 -3.57
C GLN A 107 -15.30 -6.72 -2.64
N ARG A 108 -14.20 -5.98 -2.58
CA ARG A 108 -13.04 -6.29 -1.74
C ARG A 108 -12.63 -5.05 -0.94
N VAL A 109 -12.36 -5.24 0.35
CA VAL A 109 -11.75 -4.18 1.17
C VAL A 109 -10.37 -3.79 0.61
N PRO A 110 -9.89 -2.56 0.80
CA PRO A 110 -8.53 -2.16 0.42
C PRO A 110 -7.47 -3.15 0.92
N TRP A 111 -6.43 -3.38 0.11
CA TRP A 111 -5.37 -4.32 0.46
C TRP A 111 -4.01 -3.90 -0.13
N VAL A 112 -2.96 -4.48 0.44
CA VAL A 112 -1.59 -4.38 -0.06
C VAL A 112 -1.03 -5.78 -0.26
N THR A 113 -0.39 -6.04 -1.39
CA THR A 113 0.17 -7.35 -1.72
C THR A 113 1.70 -7.27 -1.77
N THR A 114 2.34 -8.10 -0.96
CA THR A 114 3.79 -8.32 -0.95
C THR A 114 4.16 -9.58 -1.70
N TYR A 115 5.35 -9.62 -2.28
CA TYR A 115 5.94 -10.80 -2.92
C TYR A 115 7.35 -11.03 -2.38
N ASP A 116 7.59 -12.20 -1.80
CA ASP A 116 8.92 -12.62 -1.35
C ASP A 116 9.23 -14.07 -1.74
N MET A 117 10.13 -14.25 -2.71
CA MET A 117 10.65 -15.54 -3.19
C MET A 117 12.19 -15.56 -3.18
N ARG A 118 12.81 -14.80 -2.27
CA ARG A 118 14.28 -14.84 -2.06
C ARG A 118 14.74 -16.25 -1.73
N ASN A 119 15.94 -16.62 -2.21
CA ASN A 119 16.52 -17.93 -1.92
C ASN A 119 16.85 -18.07 -0.42
N ALA A 120 17.00 -19.31 0.07
CA ALA A 120 17.33 -19.57 1.48
C ALA A 120 18.59 -18.84 1.98
N THR A 121 19.56 -18.55 1.10
CA THR A 121 20.79 -17.80 1.44
C THR A 121 20.62 -16.28 1.48
N GLU A 122 19.52 -15.76 0.92
CA GLU A 122 19.21 -14.32 0.81
C GLU A 122 18.02 -13.93 1.70
N ARG A 123 17.28 -14.92 2.19
CA ARG A 123 16.08 -14.74 2.98
C ARG A 123 16.44 -14.31 4.38
N SER A 124 15.76 -13.28 4.82
CA SER A 124 15.80 -12.71 6.15
C SER A 124 14.40 -12.24 6.50
N ASP A 125 14.18 -11.91 7.76
CA ASP A 125 12.97 -11.27 8.24
C ASP A 125 12.63 -10.06 7.38
N TRP A 126 11.34 -9.73 7.29
CA TRP A 126 10.90 -8.53 6.61
C TRP A 126 9.75 -7.87 7.35
N LYS A 127 9.61 -6.56 7.11
CA LYS A 127 8.47 -5.78 7.60
C LYS A 127 7.86 -4.97 6.48
N LEU A 128 6.54 -4.89 6.49
CA LEU A 128 5.75 -3.99 5.67
C LEU A 128 5.39 -2.76 6.48
N GLU A 129 5.67 -1.59 5.94
CA GLU A 129 5.46 -0.30 6.58
C GLU A 129 4.65 0.63 5.68
N ALA A 130 3.88 1.52 6.30
CA ALA A 130 3.19 2.59 5.58
C ALA A 130 3.42 3.95 6.23
N SER A 131 3.60 4.98 5.40
CA SER A 131 3.60 6.39 5.79
C SER A 131 2.70 7.17 4.85
N THR A 132 2.27 8.36 5.26
CA THR A 132 1.36 9.19 4.46
C THR A 132 1.78 10.66 4.52
N THR A 133 1.53 11.38 3.42
CA THR A 133 1.58 12.85 3.43
C THR A 133 0.29 13.42 4.05
N PRO A 134 0.21 14.72 4.37
CA PRO A 134 -1.06 15.34 4.71
C PRO A 134 -2.04 15.25 3.54
N LEU A 135 -3.33 15.36 3.85
CA LEU A 135 -4.36 15.59 2.85
C LEU A 135 -4.31 17.05 2.39
N GLU A 136 -4.07 17.26 1.09
CA GLU A 136 -3.88 18.58 0.48
C GLU A 136 -4.77 18.69 -0.77
N ASP A 137 -5.39 19.86 -0.97
CA ASP A 137 -6.16 20.16 -2.17
C ASP A 137 -5.29 20.71 -3.32
N GLY A 138 -5.88 20.90 -4.50
CA GLY A 138 -5.16 21.42 -5.67
C GLY A 138 -4.60 22.84 -5.53
N SER A 139 -4.99 23.59 -4.48
CA SER A 139 -4.48 24.93 -4.18
C SER A 139 -3.31 24.92 -3.18
N GLY A 140 -3.01 23.76 -2.60
CA GLY A 140 -2.02 23.59 -1.54
C GLY A 140 -2.58 23.78 -0.12
N HIS A 141 -3.90 23.85 0.02
CA HIS A 141 -4.53 23.94 1.33
C HIS A 141 -4.58 22.54 1.98
N VAL A 142 -4.02 22.43 3.18
CA VAL A 142 -3.93 21.18 3.93
C VAL A 142 -5.11 21.03 4.88
N LEU A 143 -5.73 19.86 4.89
CA LEU A 143 -6.76 19.49 5.86
C LEU A 143 -6.12 19.22 7.24
N ARG A 144 -5.87 20.29 7.99
CA ARG A 144 -5.04 20.24 9.21
C ARG A 144 -5.64 19.32 10.28
N GLY A 145 -4.81 18.42 10.78
CA GLY A 145 -5.18 17.48 11.83
C GLY A 145 -6.07 16.32 11.36
N ALA A 146 -6.30 16.20 10.05
CA ALA A 146 -6.94 15.01 9.50
C ALA A 146 -6.00 13.81 9.61
N GLU A 147 -6.55 12.66 9.99
CA GLU A 147 -5.80 11.44 10.30
C GLU A 147 -6.40 10.24 9.57
N ILE A 148 -5.56 9.46 8.89
CA ILE A 148 -5.94 8.15 8.33
C ILE A 148 -5.51 7.08 9.32
N THR A 149 -6.46 6.24 9.76
CA THR A 149 -6.21 5.13 10.68
C THR A 149 -6.52 3.80 10.02
N LEU A 150 -5.59 2.85 10.17
CA LEU A 150 -5.75 1.45 9.77
C LEU A 150 -6.07 0.58 10.99
N SER A 151 -6.97 -0.38 10.84
CA SER A 151 -7.32 -1.35 11.87
C SER A 151 -7.78 -2.68 11.27
N ASN A 152 -7.94 -3.70 12.11
CA ASN A 152 -8.45 -5.02 11.72
C ASN A 152 -7.67 -5.64 10.54
N LEU A 153 -6.36 -5.38 10.50
CA LEU A 153 -5.47 -5.89 9.48
C LEU A 153 -5.44 -7.42 9.53
N ASN A 154 -5.66 -8.07 8.39
CA ASN A 154 -5.76 -9.52 8.35
C ASN A 154 -5.23 -10.13 7.04
N TYR A 155 -4.71 -11.35 7.15
CA TYR A 155 -4.45 -12.23 6.01
C TYR A 155 -5.56 -13.27 5.91
N ALA A 156 -5.64 -13.96 4.77
CA ALA A 156 -6.57 -15.08 4.59
C ALA A 156 -6.39 -16.12 5.72
N SER A 157 -7.50 -16.49 6.35
CA SER A 157 -7.53 -17.41 7.49
C SER A 157 -7.00 -18.81 7.11
N GLY A 158 -6.33 -19.47 8.05
CA GLY A 158 -5.97 -20.89 7.92
C GLY A 158 -4.60 -21.17 7.31
N SER A 159 -3.75 -20.16 7.11
CA SER A 159 -2.35 -20.39 6.72
C SER A 159 -1.38 -20.13 7.86
N GLU A 160 -0.75 -21.20 8.35
CA GLU A 160 0.31 -21.14 9.37
C GLU A 160 1.58 -20.41 8.87
N ARG A 161 1.70 -20.18 7.55
CA ARG A 161 2.83 -19.50 6.92
C ARG A 161 2.53 -18.06 6.51
N ALA A 162 1.36 -17.54 6.86
CA ALA A 162 1.03 -16.14 6.63
C ALA A 162 1.97 -15.23 7.45
N PRO A 163 2.32 -14.03 6.94
CA PRO A 163 2.94 -13.00 7.77
C PRO A 163 2.03 -12.64 8.95
N GLN A 164 2.63 -12.04 9.98
CA GLN A 164 1.90 -11.55 11.13
C GLN A 164 1.46 -10.10 10.91
N ALA A 165 0.15 -9.85 10.90
CA ALA A 165 -0.40 -8.51 10.88
C ALA A 165 -0.30 -7.86 12.27
N ARG A 166 -0.01 -6.55 12.30
CA ARG A 166 -0.02 -5.76 13.53
C ARG A 166 -1.45 -5.60 14.03
N ALA A 167 -1.67 -5.92 15.30
CA ALA A 167 -2.96 -5.74 15.96
C ALA A 167 -3.21 -4.29 16.38
N GLY A 168 -4.49 -3.95 16.53
CA GLY A 168 -4.94 -2.65 17.03
C GLY A 168 -5.11 -1.57 15.95
N LYS A 169 -5.25 -0.33 16.40
CA LYS A 169 -5.36 0.86 15.54
C LYS A 169 -3.99 1.44 15.24
N ILE A 170 -3.75 1.81 13.99
CA ILE A 170 -2.50 2.37 13.50
C ILE A 170 -2.82 3.66 12.76
N THR A 171 -2.51 4.80 13.37
CA THR A 171 -2.64 6.11 12.70
C THR A 171 -1.42 6.36 11.83
N LEU A 172 -1.67 6.59 10.54
CA LEU A 172 -0.61 6.91 9.58
C LEU A 172 -0.17 8.37 9.73
N GLY A 173 1.11 8.60 9.48
CA GLY A 173 1.70 9.93 9.41
C GLY A 173 2.97 9.90 8.58
N TYR A 174 3.78 10.96 8.66
CA TYR A 174 5.05 11.04 7.95
C TYR A 174 6.05 9.94 8.34
N SER A 175 6.04 9.53 9.61
CA SER A 175 6.89 8.44 10.09
C SER A 175 6.27 7.09 9.73
N PRO A 176 7.02 6.20 9.03
CA PRO A 176 6.54 4.87 8.69
C PRO A 176 6.06 4.09 9.92
N GLN A 177 4.90 3.46 9.78
CA GLN A 177 4.31 2.56 10.76
C GLN A 177 4.39 1.13 10.27
N THR A 178 4.93 0.22 11.08
CA THR A 178 4.90 -1.22 10.78
C THR A 178 3.46 -1.72 10.80
N LEU A 179 3.09 -2.47 9.76
CA LEU A 179 1.76 -3.05 9.55
C LEU A 179 1.78 -4.58 9.59
N ALA A 180 2.86 -5.19 9.11
CA ALA A 180 3.03 -6.64 9.16
C ALA A 180 4.52 -7.02 9.17
N THR A 181 4.80 -8.21 9.69
CA THR A 181 6.15 -8.77 9.75
C THR A 181 6.13 -10.23 9.30
N ALA A 182 7.21 -10.68 8.69
CA ALA A 182 7.45 -12.09 8.45
C ALA A 182 8.84 -12.49 8.94
N THR A 183 8.96 -13.77 9.26
CA THR A 183 10.13 -14.36 9.91
C THR A 183 10.74 -15.39 8.96
N ALA A 184 12.05 -15.32 8.81
CA ALA A 184 12.82 -16.35 8.14
C ALA A 184 12.97 -17.58 9.05
N TYR A 185 13.05 -18.75 8.42
CA TYR A 185 13.36 -19.98 9.12
C TYR A 185 14.70 -19.88 9.88
N SER A 186 14.70 -20.33 11.13
CA SER A 186 15.91 -20.44 11.95
C SER A 186 15.87 -21.75 12.72
N GLU A 187 16.82 -22.65 12.44
CA GLU A 187 17.02 -23.88 13.21
C GLU A 187 17.40 -23.56 14.66
N GLU A 188 18.23 -22.56 14.87
CA GLU A 188 18.73 -22.13 16.18
C GLU A 188 17.60 -21.62 17.08
N ASN A 189 16.68 -20.83 16.53
CA ASN A 189 15.56 -20.23 17.26
C ASN A 189 14.26 -21.03 17.15
N GLY A 190 14.24 -22.14 16.40
CA GLY A 190 13.07 -22.97 16.17
C GLY A 190 11.92 -22.26 15.44
N THR A 191 12.20 -21.19 14.68
CA THR A 191 11.18 -20.42 13.96
C THR A 191 10.84 -21.08 12.62
N GLN A 192 9.58 -20.97 12.21
CA GLN A 192 9.12 -21.41 10.89
C GLN A 192 9.11 -20.23 9.90
N ASP A 193 9.35 -20.53 8.63
CA ASP A 193 9.26 -19.55 7.55
C ASP A 193 7.81 -19.07 7.36
N THR A 194 7.60 -17.76 7.56
CA THR A 194 6.36 -17.07 7.21
C THR A 194 6.60 -16.08 6.06
N GLY A 195 5.54 -15.71 5.34
CA GLY A 195 5.62 -14.66 4.32
C GLY A 195 6.41 -15.02 3.07
N VAL A 196 6.56 -16.32 2.74
CA VAL A 196 7.09 -16.79 1.45
C VAL A 196 5.98 -16.76 0.40
N GLY A 197 6.26 -16.25 -0.80
CA GLY A 197 5.30 -16.11 -1.89
C GLY A 197 4.55 -14.78 -1.85
N SER A 198 3.35 -14.77 -2.43
CA SER A 198 2.49 -13.58 -2.50
C SER A 198 1.51 -13.55 -1.33
N TRP A 199 1.46 -12.43 -0.62
CA TRP A 199 0.56 -12.26 0.52
C TRP A 199 -0.18 -10.93 0.44
N SER A 200 -1.50 -10.98 0.48
CA SER A 200 -2.36 -9.79 0.51
C SER A 200 -2.83 -9.51 1.92
N LEU A 201 -2.38 -8.39 2.49
CA LEU A 201 -2.85 -7.85 3.76
C LEU A 201 -4.12 -7.04 3.51
N ALA A 202 -5.26 -7.57 3.94
CA ALA A 202 -6.55 -6.88 3.88
C ALA A 202 -6.66 -5.87 5.02
N MET A 203 -7.20 -4.69 4.69
CA MET A 203 -7.43 -3.61 5.64
C MET A 203 -8.87 -3.67 6.14
N GLY A 204 -9.12 -4.54 7.12
CA GLY A 204 -10.43 -4.73 7.74
C GLY A 204 -11.34 -5.75 7.06
N TYR A 205 -12.62 -5.60 7.36
CA TYR A 205 -13.72 -6.42 6.89
C TYR A 205 -14.80 -5.54 6.25
N LYS A 206 -15.57 -6.14 5.35
CA LYS A 206 -16.71 -5.48 4.72
C LYS A 206 -17.82 -5.24 5.74
N ASN A 207 -18.52 -4.11 5.60
CA ASN A 207 -19.80 -3.89 6.27
C ASN A 207 -20.90 -4.79 5.66
N GLU A 208 -22.10 -4.76 6.25
CA GLU A 208 -23.25 -5.58 5.82
C GLU A 208 -23.63 -5.34 4.35
N ASP A 209 -23.53 -4.10 3.88
CA ASP A 209 -23.84 -3.71 2.50
C ASP A 209 -22.67 -3.93 1.53
N GLU A 210 -21.54 -4.42 2.01
CA GLU A 210 -20.31 -4.66 1.24
C GLU A 210 -19.69 -3.44 0.52
N THR A 211 -20.08 -2.22 0.91
CA THR A 211 -19.65 -0.96 0.27
C THR A 211 -18.52 -0.25 1.01
N LEU A 212 -18.32 -0.55 2.29
CA LEU A 212 -17.33 0.09 3.16
C LEU A 212 -16.48 -0.95 3.89
N THR A 213 -15.26 -0.58 4.24
CA THR A 213 -14.42 -1.35 5.15
C THR A 213 -14.48 -0.79 6.58
N ASP A 214 -14.39 -1.65 7.58
CA ASP A 214 -14.17 -1.25 8.98
C ASP A 214 -12.69 -1.04 9.35
N GLY A 215 -11.76 -1.29 8.42
CA GLY A 215 -10.32 -1.27 8.67
C GLY A 215 -9.59 -0.02 8.21
N VAL A 216 -10.29 0.94 7.59
CA VAL A 216 -9.69 2.20 7.12
C VAL A 216 -10.65 3.35 7.43
N GLU A 217 -10.18 4.30 8.22
CA GLU A 217 -10.97 5.43 8.70
C GLU A 217 -10.19 6.74 8.48
N LEU A 218 -10.86 7.75 7.94
CA LEU A 218 -10.39 9.14 7.91
C LEU A 218 -11.18 9.92 8.96
N ARG A 219 -10.44 10.54 9.88
CA ARG A 219 -10.98 11.48 10.86
C ARG A 219 -10.61 12.90 10.45
N ILE A 220 -11.59 13.77 10.36
CA ILE A 220 -11.45 15.20 10.11
C ILE A 220 -11.90 15.93 11.39
N PRO A 221 -10.99 16.64 12.09
CA PRO A 221 -11.32 17.27 13.36
C PRO A 221 -12.31 18.42 13.21
N SER A 222 -13.03 18.73 14.29
CA SER A 222 -13.92 19.89 14.35
C SER A 222 -13.16 21.22 14.25
N ASN A 223 -13.85 22.28 13.84
CA ASN A 223 -13.37 23.68 13.87
C ASN A 223 -12.09 23.94 13.08
N ILE A 224 -11.90 23.23 11.96
CA ILE A 224 -10.85 23.54 10.99
C ILE A 224 -11.44 24.26 9.77
N VAL A 225 -10.59 25.00 9.06
CA VAL A 225 -10.94 25.55 7.75
C VAL A 225 -10.92 24.41 6.75
N ILE A 226 -11.98 24.30 5.96
CA ILE A 226 -12.13 23.31 4.90
C ILE A 226 -12.61 24.08 3.67
N ASN A 227 -11.83 24.05 2.58
CA ASN A 227 -12.30 24.48 1.27
C ASN A 227 -13.39 23.50 0.80
N ASP A 228 -14.49 24.04 0.33
CA ASP A 228 -15.63 23.30 -0.19
C ASP A 228 -15.52 23.13 -1.71
N GLY A 229 -16.23 22.16 -2.27
CA GLY A 229 -16.18 21.88 -3.72
C GLY A 229 -14.82 21.39 -4.24
N VAL A 230 -13.92 20.92 -3.37
CA VAL A 230 -12.57 20.45 -3.75
C VAL A 230 -12.29 19.02 -3.29
N GLU A 231 -11.35 18.36 -3.97
CA GLU A 231 -10.78 17.06 -3.56
C GLU A 231 -9.51 17.30 -2.75
N TYR A 232 -9.39 16.64 -1.61
CA TYR A 232 -8.14 16.53 -0.86
C TYR A 232 -7.51 15.17 -1.11
N THR A 233 -6.21 15.17 -1.38
CA THR A 233 -5.44 13.95 -1.67
C THR A 233 -4.26 13.80 -0.73
N SER A 234 -3.95 12.57 -0.36
CA SER A 234 -2.73 12.20 0.35
C SER A 234 -2.02 11.08 -0.38
N THR A 235 -0.69 11.14 -0.42
CA THR A 235 0.16 10.05 -0.93
C THR A 235 0.49 9.10 0.21
N ILE A 236 0.13 7.83 0.05
CA ILE A 236 0.46 6.75 0.97
C ILE A 236 1.62 5.97 0.36
N THR A 237 2.73 5.91 1.08
CA THR A 237 3.93 5.16 0.68
C THR A 237 3.95 3.83 1.41
N TRP A 238 3.98 2.73 0.66
CA TRP A 238 4.07 1.37 1.16
C TRP A 238 5.48 0.86 0.93
N ASN A 239 6.18 0.49 2.00
CA ASN A 239 7.56 0.06 1.93
C ASN A 239 7.72 -1.34 2.52
N LEU A 240 8.29 -2.24 1.73
CA LEU A 240 8.72 -3.56 2.17
C LEU A 240 10.24 -3.53 2.40
N SER A 241 10.66 -3.65 3.65
CA SER A 241 12.07 -3.62 4.02
C SER A 241 12.49 -4.90 4.73
N VAL A 242 13.79 -5.20 4.63
CA VAL A 242 14.40 -6.27 5.42
C VAL A 242 14.29 -5.89 6.90
N GLY A 243 13.81 -6.84 7.70
CA GLY A 243 13.74 -6.73 9.14
C GLY A 243 15.14 -6.67 9.76
N PRO A 244 15.27 -6.05 10.95
CA PRO A 244 16.53 -6.03 11.68
C PRO A 244 17.02 -7.42 12.07
#